data_AF-A0A659UJY8-F1
#
_entry.id   AF-A0A659UJY8-F1
#
_cell.length_a   1.000
_cell.length_b   1.000
_cell.length_c   1.000
_cell.angle_alpha   90.00
_cell.angle_beta   90.00
_cell.angle_gamma   90.00
#
_symmetry.space_group_name_H-M   'P 1'
#
loop_
_entity.id
_entity.type
_entity.pdbx_description
1 polymer ?
#
loop_
_entity_poly.entity_id
_entity_poly.type
_entity_poly.pdbx_seq_one_letter_code
_entity_poly.pdbx_strand_id
1 'polypeptide(L)'
;AQTIRKDADTRVIARDTAIRMCYVEIEEPDMHKPLGDLDRLKIALMKDWGLKNLEFDFYLLPQVQGILRKGNWTATAAIHKDADSDIARVIALWPGLKNEAYGLACDIG
;
A
#
# COMPACT_ATOMS: atom_id res chain seq x y z
N ALA A 1 22.15 14.04 -39.30
CA ALA A 1 21.31 13.80 -38.11
C ALA A 1 21.91 14.58 -36.96
N GLN A 2 21.14 15.46 -36.30
CA GLN A 2 21.62 16.20 -35.14
C GLN A 2 21.27 15.40 -33.89
N THR A 3 22.29 14.88 -33.21
CA THR A 3 22.12 14.21 -31.93
C THR A 3 22.19 15.25 -30.82
N ILE A 4 21.04 15.57 -30.22
CA ILE A 4 20.99 16.37 -29.01
C ILE A 4 21.23 15.42 -27.83
N ARG A 5 22.36 15.57 -27.14
CA ARG A 5 22.59 14.97 -25.82
C ARG A 5 22.22 16.02 -24.77
N LYS A 6 21.11 15.83 -24.08
CA LYS A 6 20.85 16.54 -22.82
C LYS A 6 21.68 15.82 -21.76
N ASP A 7 22.53 16.56 -21.04
CA ASP A 7 23.18 16.01 -19.86
C ASP A 7 22.10 15.48 -18.92
N ALA A 8 22.33 14.28 -18.37
CA ALA A 8 21.47 13.74 -17.34
C ALA A 8 21.66 14.62 -16.10
N ASP A 9 20.79 15.61 -15.94
CA ASP A 9 20.77 16.48 -14.76
C ASP A 9 20.81 15.60 -13.50
N THR A 10 21.87 15.74 -12.70
CA THR A 10 22.06 15.11 -11.39
C THR A 10 21.12 15.69 -10.34
N ARG A 11 19.83 15.82 -10.68
CA ARG A 11 18.79 16.29 -9.76
C ARG A 11 18.38 15.13 -8.87
N VAL A 12 18.29 15.38 -7.57
CA VAL A 12 17.63 14.46 -6.63
C VAL A 12 16.16 14.42 -6.98
N ILE A 13 15.70 13.30 -7.53
CA ILE A 13 14.28 13.02 -7.74
C ILE A 13 13.78 12.29 -6.50
N ALA A 14 13.17 13.03 -5.57
CA ALA A 14 12.51 12.43 -4.43
C ALA A 14 11.38 11.51 -4.93
N ARG A 15 11.35 10.27 -4.44
CA ARG A 15 10.29 9.31 -4.76
C ARG A 15 9.07 9.64 -3.92
N ASP A 16 8.21 10.49 -4.44
CA ASP A 16 6.86 10.71 -3.89
C ASP A 16 5.84 10.07 -4.82
N THR A 17 5.75 8.74 -4.77
CA THR A 17 4.83 7.98 -5.60
C THR A 17 3.42 8.06 -5.02
N ALA A 18 2.41 8.21 -5.89
CA ALA A 18 1.00 8.24 -5.49
C ALA A 18 0.55 6.95 -4.77
N ILE A 19 1.21 5.83 -5.07
CA ILE A 19 0.98 4.53 -4.43
C ILE A 19 2.24 4.11 -3.66
N ARG A 20 2.05 3.64 -2.43
CA ARG A 20 3.09 3.04 -1.58
C ARG A 20 2.76 1.59 -1.27
N MET A 21 3.78 0.72 -1.28
CA MET A 21 3.65 -0.69 -0.91
C MET A 21 4.00 -0.85 0.56
N CYS A 22 3.01 -1.21 1.36
CA CYS A 22 3.09 -1.22 2.81
C CYS A 22 3.00 -2.65 3.34
N TYR A 23 4.13 -3.24 3.69
CA TYR A 23 4.18 -4.54 4.37
C TYR A 23 3.82 -4.38 5.86
N VAL A 24 3.11 -5.36 6.41
CA VAL A 24 2.67 -5.39 7.79
C VAL A 24 2.57 -6.82 8.30
N GLU A 25 2.89 -6.99 9.58
CA GLU A 25 2.70 -8.22 10.35
C GLU A 25 1.63 -7.96 11.40
N ILE A 26 0.63 -8.83 11.46
CA ILE A 26 -0.45 -8.70 12.44
C ILE A 26 -0.46 -9.92 13.37
N GLU A 27 -0.93 -9.71 14.61
CA GLU A 27 -1.13 -10.81 15.54
C GLU A 27 -2.12 -11.85 14.95
N GLU A 28 -2.08 -13.10 15.43
CA GLU A 28 -3.11 -14.09 15.12
C GLU A 28 -4.39 -13.82 15.92
N PRO A 29 -5.60 -14.19 15.43
CA PRO A 29 -6.84 -13.93 16.15
C PRO A 29 -6.85 -14.61 17.53
N ASP A 30 -7.24 -13.87 18.56
CA ASP A 30 -7.31 -14.32 19.95
C ASP A 30 -8.75 -14.19 20.47
N MET A 31 -9.27 -15.23 21.11
CA MET A 31 -10.61 -15.25 21.72
C MET A 31 -10.79 -14.21 22.82
N HIS A 32 -9.70 -13.74 23.44
CA HIS A 32 -9.74 -12.68 24.44
C HIS A 32 -9.71 -11.26 23.84
N LYS A 33 -9.41 -11.12 22.54
CA LYS A 33 -9.41 -9.85 21.80
C LYS A 33 -10.30 -9.97 20.56
N PRO A 34 -11.64 -9.81 20.70
CA PRO A 34 -12.60 -10.05 19.62
C PRO A 34 -12.61 -8.93 18.58
N LEU A 35 -11.49 -8.72 17.88
CA LEU A 35 -11.36 -7.73 16.81
C LEU A 35 -11.40 -8.41 15.44
N GLY A 36 -12.11 -7.82 14.47
CA GLY A 36 -12.21 -8.35 13.11
C GLY A 36 -10.90 -8.22 12.34
N ASP A 37 -10.65 -9.14 11.39
CA ASP A 37 -9.42 -9.17 10.60
C ASP A 37 -9.15 -7.84 9.85
N LEU A 38 -10.21 -7.18 9.36
CA LEU A 38 -10.11 -5.86 8.73
C LEU A 38 -9.63 -4.78 9.72
N ASP A 39 -10.21 -4.74 10.92
CA ASP A 39 -9.86 -3.75 11.93
C ASP A 39 -8.42 -3.93 12.40
N ARG A 40 -7.99 -5.19 12.56
CA ARG A 40 -6.62 -5.55 12.94
C ARG A 40 -5.62 -5.11 11.88
N LEU A 41 -5.91 -5.39 10.61
CA LEU A 41 -5.11 -4.94 9.48
C LEU A 41 -5.04 -3.41 9.40
N LYS A 42 -6.18 -2.73 9.58
CA LYS A 42 -6.27 -1.27 9.57
C LYS A 42 -5.41 -0.64 10.66
N ILE A 43 -5.50 -1.14 11.90
CA ILE A 43 -4.71 -0.65 13.04
C ILE A 43 -3.21 -0.83 12.76
N ALA A 44 -2.81 -2.01 12.29
CA ALA A 44 -1.39 -2.29 12.05
C ALA A 44 -0.81 -1.43 10.92
N LEU A 45 -1.53 -1.27 9.80
CA LEU A 45 -1.12 -0.37 8.72
C LEU A 45 -1.03 1.09 9.19
N MET A 46 -2.01 1.55 9.97
CA MET A 46 -1.99 2.92 10.49
C MET A 46 -0.83 3.17 11.44
N LYS A 47 -0.54 2.22 12.33
CA LYS A 47 0.55 2.30 13.29
C LYS A 47 1.92 2.28 12.61
N ASP A 48 2.16 1.28 11.77
CA ASP A 48 3.50 1.01 11.24
C ASP A 48 3.89 1.99 10.12
N TRP A 49 2.90 2.53 9.40
CA TRP A 49 3.11 3.46 8.29
C TRP A 49 2.69 4.90 8.60
N GLY A 50 2.32 5.20 9.85
CA GLY A 50 2.01 6.56 10.32
C GLY A 50 0.79 7.19 9.64
N LEU A 51 -0.23 6.40 9.31
CA LEU A 51 -1.43 6.88 8.62
C LEU A 51 -2.48 7.33 9.64
N LYS A 52 -3.04 8.53 9.45
CA LYS A 52 -4.09 9.08 10.32
C LYS A 52 -5.46 8.47 10.06
N ASN A 53 -5.82 8.33 8.78
CA ASN A 53 -7.08 7.77 8.33
C ASN A 53 -6.80 6.77 7.20
N LEU A 54 -7.45 5.61 7.27
CA LEU A 54 -7.30 4.54 6.29
C LEU A 54 -8.64 3.93 5.94
N GLU A 55 -8.92 3.88 4.64
CA GLU A 55 -10.07 3.21 4.04
C GLU A 55 -9.63 2.06 3.15
N PHE A 56 -10.57 1.18 2.80
CA PHE A 56 -10.34 0.05 1.91
C PHE A 56 -11.34 0.12 0.77
N ASP A 57 -10.89 -0.17 -0.45
CA ASP A 57 -11.83 -0.39 -1.53
C ASP A 57 -12.76 -1.58 -1.21
N PHE A 58 -14.05 -1.41 -1.45
CA PHE A 58 -15.09 -2.36 -1.05
C PHE A 58 -14.86 -3.79 -1.54
N TYR A 59 -14.25 -3.94 -2.73
CA TYR A 59 -13.99 -5.26 -3.32
C TYR A 59 -12.96 -6.07 -2.53
N LEU A 60 -12.13 -5.43 -1.69
CA LEU A 60 -11.13 -6.10 -0.84
C LEU A 60 -11.74 -6.68 0.43
N LEU A 61 -12.83 -6.10 0.94
CA LEU A 61 -13.43 -6.48 2.22
C LEU A 61 -13.69 -8.00 2.35
N PRO A 62 -14.32 -8.69 1.37
CA PRO A 62 -14.54 -10.14 1.46
C PRO A 62 -13.25 -10.96 1.32
N GLN A 63 -12.14 -10.37 0.87
CA GLN A 63 -10.88 -11.08 0.59
C GLN A 63 -9.88 -11.01 1.74
N VAL A 64 -10.02 -10.02 2.65
CA VAL A 64 -9.05 -9.71 3.71
C VAL A 64 -8.66 -10.95 4.50
N GLN A 65 -9.64 -11.68 5.04
CA GLN A 65 -9.37 -12.85 5.88
C GLN A 65 -8.62 -13.95 5.12
N GLY A 66 -9.01 -14.23 3.87
CA GLY A 66 -8.35 -15.25 3.05
C GLY A 66 -6.90 -14.89 2.74
N ILE A 67 -6.65 -13.61 2.45
CA ILE A 67 -5.30 -13.08 2.20
C ILE A 67 -4.43 -13.18 3.45
N LEU A 68 -4.92 -12.73 4.60
CA LEU A 68 -4.16 -12.75 5.85
C LEU A 68 -3.80 -14.18 6.28
N ARG A 69 -4.75 -15.12 6.18
CA ARG A 69 -4.48 -16.53 6.49
C ARG A 69 -3.46 -17.13 5.53
N LYS A 70 -3.57 -16.85 4.22
CA LYS A 70 -2.60 -17.33 3.22
C LYS A 70 -1.19 -16.74 3.43
N GLY A 71 -1.12 -15.50 3.94
CA GLY A 71 0.13 -14.83 4.28
C GLY A 71 0.68 -15.18 5.65
N ASN A 72 0.10 -16.14 6.38
CA ASN A 72 0.47 -16.45 7.75
C ASN A 72 0.49 -15.19 8.64
N TRP A 73 -0.58 -14.40 8.55
CA TRP A 73 -0.79 -13.12 9.25
C TRP A 73 0.20 -12.01 8.88
N THR A 74 0.76 -12.11 7.67
CA THR A 74 1.54 -11.04 7.04
C THR A 74 0.91 -10.63 5.71
N ALA A 75 0.99 -9.36 5.35
CA ALA A 75 0.44 -8.85 4.10
C ALA A 75 1.18 -7.63 3.58
N THR A 76 1.07 -7.39 2.28
CA THR A 76 1.47 -6.12 1.67
C THR A 76 0.24 -5.42 1.10
N ALA A 77 0.01 -4.18 1.50
CA ALA A 77 -1.06 -3.32 1.00
C ALA A 77 -0.50 -2.31 -0.01
N ALA A 78 -1.15 -2.16 -1.17
CA ALA A 78 -0.94 -0.97 -2.01
C ALA A 78 -1.84 0.15 -1.48
N ILE A 79 -1.22 1.23 -1.03
CA ILE A 79 -1.92 2.37 -0.43
C ILE A 79 -1.78 3.57 -1.35
N HIS A 80 -2.91 4.05 -1.85
CA HIS A 80 -3.02 5.32 -2.55
C HIS A 80 -3.30 6.44 -1.54
N LYS A 81 -2.56 7.54 -1.63
CA LYS A 81 -2.84 8.75 -0.85
C LYS A 81 -2.68 9.98 -1.75
N ASP A 82 -3.74 10.76 -1.85
CA ASP A 82 -3.70 12.07 -2.51
C ASP A 82 -2.92 13.07 -1.65
N ALA A 83 -2.17 13.97 -2.27
CA ALA A 83 -1.39 14.99 -1.58
C ALA A 83 -2.26 15.93 -0.73
N ASP A 84 -3.48 16.22 -1.20
CA ASP A 84 -4.41 17.13 -0.54
C ASP A 84 -5.37 16.42 0.44
N SER A 85 -5.29 15.09 0.55
CA SER A 85 -6.19 14.28 1.38
C SER A 85 -5.45 13.67 2.58
N ASP A 86 -6.07 13.79 3.76
CA ASP A 86 -5.64 13.06 4.95
C ASP A 86 -6.14 11.60 4.99
N ILE A 87 -6.96 11.19 4.01
CA ILE A 87 -7.50 9.82 3.89
C ILE A 87 -6.62 9.04 2.91
N ALA A 88 -5.95 8.01 3.42
CA ALA A 88 -5.28 7.01 2.61
C ALA A 88 -6.25 5.86 2.28
N ARG A 89 -6.07 5.21 1.13
CA ARG A 89 -6.92 4.10 0.68
C ARG A 89 -6.10 2.89 0.29
N VAL A 90 -6.42 1.74 0.87
CA VAL A 90 -5.92 0.45 0.41
C VAL A 90 -6.66 0.08 -0.86
N ILE A 91 -5.92 0.05 -1.97
CA ILE A 91 -6.44 -0.23 -3.31
C ILE A 91 -6.10 -1.63 -3.79
N ALA A 92 -5.19 -2.34 -3.12
CA ALA A 92 -4.91 -3.77 -3.35
C ALA A 92 -4.21 -4.38 -2.13
N LEU A 93 -4.31 -5.71 -1.98
CA LEU A 93 -3.74 -6.46 -0.86
C LEU A 93 -3.18 -7.81 -1.34
N TRP A 94 -1.99 -8.18 -0.87
CA TRP A 94 -1.35 -9.47 -1.16
C TRP A 94 -0.94 -10.19 0.12
N PRO A 95 -0.94 -11.53 0.13
CA PRO A 95 -0.39 -12.30 1.24
C PRO A 95 1.13 -12.16 1.26
N GLY A 96 1.72 -11.98 2.45
CA GLY A 96 3.16 -11.88 2.59
C GLY A 96 3.78 -10.62 1.98
N LEU A 97 5.09 -10.68 1.76
CA LEU A 97 5.88 -9.58 1.19
C LEU A 97 5.72 -9.53 -0.33
N LYS A 98 5.28 -8.38 -0.85
CA LYS A 98 5.33 -8.03 -2.27
C LYS A 98 6.33 -6.92 -2.49
N ASN A 99 7.50 -7.27 -3.03
CA ASN A 99 8.64 -6.36 -3.17
C ASN A 99 8.73 -5.67 -4.54
N GLU A 100 7.73 -5.86 -5.40
CA GLU A 100 7.72 -5.33 -6.76
C GLU A 100 6.45 -4.52 -7.03
N ALA A 101 6.66 -3.29 -7.49
CA ALA A 101 5.65 -2.39 -8.01
C ALA A 101 6.19 -1.71 -9.27
N TYR A 102 5.32 -1.57 -10.27
CA TYR A 102 5.63 -0.98 -11.56
C TYR A 102 4.67 0.16 -11.83
N GLY A 103 5.13 1.20 -12.51
CA GLY A 103 4.33 2.35 -12.91
C GLY A 103 4.50 2.65 -14.40
N LEU A 104 3.50 3.31 -14.98
CA LEU A 104 3.52 3.73 -16.38
C LEU A 104 3.24 5.24 -16.43
N ALA A 105 4.05 5.96 -17.21
CA ALA A 105 3.81 7.35 -17.54
C ALA A 105 3.40 7.43 -19.02
N CYS A 106 2.22 8.00 -19.27
CA CYS A 106 1.69 8.20 -20.63
C CYS A 106 1.47 9.69 -20.85
N ASP A 107 1.88 10.19 -22.02
CA ASP A 107 1.56 11.52 -22.52
C ASP A 107 0.55 11.38 -23.66
N ILE A 108 -0.57 12.10 -23.58
CA ILE A 108 -1.67 12.02 -24.55
C ILE A 108 -1.84 13.41 -25.16
N GLY A 109 -1.58 13.52 -26.46
CA GLY A 109 -1.75 14.73 -27.27
C GLY A 109 -2.80 14.58 -28.35
#